data_AF-A0A9N8J1Z5-F1
#
_entry.id   AF-A0A9N8J1Z5-F1
#
_cell.length_a   1.000
_cell.length_b   1.000
_cell.length_c   1.000
_cell.angle_alpha   90.00
_cell.angle_beta   90.00
_cell.angle_gamma   90.00
#
_symmetry.space_group_name_H-M   'P 1'
#
loop_
_entity.id
_entity.type
_entity.pdbx_description
1 polymer ?
#
loop_
_entity_poly.entity_id
_entity_poly.type
_entity_poly.pdbx_seq_one_letter_code
_entity_poly.pdbx_strand_id
1 'polypeptide(L)'
;MFMFNLLRRKPKVYSKIENHIFGIITELLKVSSTDINVDELGGKYYLSNEEQHFKVTILSNDYVIRLTNTRDSVAEKYDKVFVEDVLKAVKEEKHRRMELVYDSITNSIEKMAERLHNTLIESNEQENEKVRRLEAEHVSDQKVNF
;
A
#
# COMPACT_ATOMS: atom_id res chain seq x y z
N MET A 1 9.93 38.61 -23.36
CA MET A 1 9.30 37.28 -23.59
C MET A 1 10.42 36.25 -23.64
N PHE A 2 10.77 35.66 -22.50
CA PHE A 2 11.85 34.66 -22.42
C PHE A 2 11.26 33.28 -22.75
N MET A 3 11.66 32.72 -23.90
CA MET A 3 11.33 31.35 -24.27
C MET A 3 12.19 30.39 -23.43
N PHE A 4 11.57 29.75 -22.44
CA PHE A 4 12.14 28.57 -21.79
C PHE A 4 12.04 27.40 -22.76
N ASN A 5 13.12 27.14 -23.50
CA ASN A 5 13.31 25.86 -24.16
C ASN A 5 13.54 24.80 -23.07
N LEU A 6 12.44 24.24 -22.57
CA LEU A 6 12.44 23.03 -21.76
C LEU A 6 13.12 21.94 -22.61
N LEU A 7 14.37 21.61 -22.27
CA LEU A 7 15.12 20.51 -22.88
C LEU A 7 14.31 19.22 -22.72
N ARG A 8 13.48 18.89 -23.72
CA ARG A 8 12.93 17.55 -23.89
C ARG A 8 14.14 16.64 -24.11
N ARG A 9 14.62 16.00 -23.03
CA ARG A 9 15.58 14.90 -23.12
C ARG A 9 15.03 13.94 -24.15
N LYS A 10 15.80 13.67 -25.22
CA LYS A 10 15.43 12.62 -26.17
C LYS A 10 15.16 11.34 -25.36
N PRO A 11 14.08 10.59 -25.65
CA PRO A 11 13.83 9.33 -24.97
C PRO A 11 15.08 8.46 -25.14
N LYS A 12 15.71 8.10 -24.01
CA LYS A 12 16.93 7.30 -24.02
C LYS A 12 16.53 5.92 -24.53
N VAL A 13 17.14 5.50 -25.63
CA VAL A 13 16.91 4.18 -26.20
C VAL A 13 17.72 3.21 -25.35
N TYR A 14 17.04 2.41 -24.53
CA TYR A 14 17.68 1.32 -23.80
C TYR A 14 18.32 0.34 -24.78
N SER A 15 19.43 -0.27 -24.36
CA SER A 15 20.00 -1.41 -25.05
C SER A 15 18.99 -2.56 -25.11
N LYS A 16 19.27 -3.55 -25.98
CA LYS A 16 18.42 -4.75 -26.09
C LYS A 16 18.32 -5.50 -24.75
N ILE A 17 19.42 -5.55 -23.99
CA ILE A 17 19.48 -6.23 -22.69
C ILE A 17 18.69 -5.43 -21.65
N GLU A 18 18.90 -4.11 -21.55
CA GLU A 18 18.14 -3.25 -20.64
C GLU A 18 16.64 -3.32 -20.91
N ASN A 19 16.20 -3.28 -22.17
CA ASN A 19 14.79 -3.47 -22.52
C ASN A 19 14.26 -4.83 -22.06
N HIS A 20 15.05 -5.89 -22.21
CA HIS A 20 14.64 -7.23 -21.81
C HIS A 20 14.48 -7.34 -20.28
N ILE A 21 15.43 -6.79 -19.53
CA ILE A 21 15.40 -6.77 -18.07
C ILE A 21 14.24 -5.92 -17.55
N PHE A 22 14.03 -4.75 -18.16
CA PHE A 22 12.88 -3.91 -17.84
C PHE A 22 11.58 -4.66 -18.09
N GLY A 23 11.47 -5.35 -19.23
CA GLY A 23 10.35 -6.23 -19.56
C GLY A 23 10.09 -7.29 -18.47
N ILE A 24 11.12 -8.06 -18.11
CA ILE A 24 11.02 -9.09 -17.05
C ILE A 24 10.49 -8.48 -15.74
N ILE A 25 11.06 -7.35 -15.31
CA ILE A 25 10.67 -6.68 -14.07
C ILE A 25 9.21 -6.21 -14.17
N THR A 26 8.81 -5.59 -15.29
CA THR A 26 7.44 -5.12 -15.47
C THR A 26 6.42 -6.26 -15.50
N GLU A 27 6.74 -7.41 -16.10
CA GLU A 27 5.87 -8.59 -16.05
C GLU A 27 5.75 -9.13 -14.63
N LEU A 28 6.87 -9.21 -13.90
CA LEU A 28 6.86 -9.63 -12.50
C LEU A 28 6.00 -8.70 -11.63
N LEU A 29 6.05 -7.39 -11.89
CA LEU A 29 5.23 -6.37 -11.20
C LEU A 29 3.73 -6.47 -11.51
N LYS A 30 3.33 -7.03 -12.66
CA LYS A 30 1.91 -7.26 -12.97
C LYS A 30 1.32 -8.43 -12.19
N VAL A 31 2.16 -9.39 -11.78
CA VAL A 31 1.72 -10.57 -11.03
C VAL A 31 1.43 -10.19 -9.58
N SER A 32 0.18 -10.36 -9.15
CA SER A 32 -0.27 -9.98 -7.80
C SER A 32 0.38 -10.80 -6.69
N SER A 33 0.77 -12.05 -6.97
CA SER A 33 1.51 -12.93 -6.03
C SER A 33 2.99 -12.56 -5.90
N THR A 34 3.50 -11.59 -6.65
CA THR A 34 4.85 -11.07 -6.46
C THR A 34 4.89 -10.15 -5.25
N ASP A 35 5.70 -10.49 -4.25
CA ASP A 35 6.01 -9.63 -3.12
C ASP A 35 6.96 -8.51 -3.50
N ILE A 36 6.67 -7.29 -3.02
CA ILE A 36 7.50 -6.10 -3.22
C ILE A 36 7.97 -5.60 -1.85
N ASN A 37 9.25 -5.76 -1.54
CA ASN A 37 9.87 -5.28 -0.31
C ASN A 37 10.92 -4.21 -0.60
N VAL A 38 10.97 -3.16 0.22
CA VAL A 38 11.83 -1.99 0.00
C VAL A 38 12.48 -1.57 1.31
N ASP A 39 13.80 -1.52 1.30
CA ASP A 39 14.65 -0.84 2.30
C ASP A 39 15.15 0.46 1.67
N GLU A 40 14.41 1.55 1.90
CA GLU A 40 14.72 2.86 1.30
C GLU A 40 16.04 3.45 1.82
N LEU A 41 16.35 3.23 3.10
CA LEU A 41 17.57 3.72 3.73
C LEU A 41 18.81 2.98 3.19
N GLY A 42 18.69 1.66 3.03
CA GLY A 42 19.74 0.84 2.42
C GLY A 42 19.78 0.91 0.90
N GLY A 43 18.79 1.55 0.26
CA GLY A 43 18.66 1.63 -1.19
C GLY A 43 18.44 0.26 -1.85
N LYS A 44 17.79 -0.68 -1.18
CA LYS A 44 17.58 -2.05 -1.66
C LYS A 44 16.11 -2.32 -1.93
N TYR A 45 15.82 -2.90 -3.09
CA TYR A 45 14.46 -3.22 -3.51
C TYR A 45 14.43 -4.69 -3.94
N TYR A 46 13.41 -5.40 -3.49
CA TYR A 46 13.26 -6.83 -3.68
C TYR A 46 11.90 -7.12 -4.30
N LEU A 47 11.92 -7.83 -5.42
CA LEU A 47 10.74 -8.46 -6.01
C LEU A 47 10.90 -9.96 -5.87
N SER A 48 9.94 -10.64 -5.26
CA SER A 48 10.00 -12.09 -5.05
C SER A 48 8.69 -12.71 -5.48
N ASN A 49 8.75 -13.64 -6.42
CA ASN A 49 7.62 -14.49 -6.76
C ASN A 49 7.97 -15.94 -6.42
N GLU A 50 7.34 -16.46 -5.37
CA GLU A 50 7.64 -17.81 -4.87
C GLU A 50 7.19 -18.89 -5.86
N GLU A 51 6.05 -18.68 -6.52
CA GLU A 51 5.46 -19.63 -7.49
C GLU A 51 6.36 -19.83 -8.71
N GLN A 52 6.98 -18.75 -9.20
CA GLN A 52 7.90 -18.78 -10.33
C GLN A 52 9.36 -19.04 -9.92
N HIS A 53 9.62 -19.21 -8.63
CA HIS A 53 10.97 -19.31 -8.06
C HIS A 53 11.92 -18.21 -8.55
N PHE A 54 11.38 -16.99 -8.75
CA PHE A 54 12.10 -15.89 -9.37
C PHE A 54 12.20 -14.69 -8.43
N LYS A 55 13.41 -14.14 -8.31
CA LYS A 55 13.70 -13.00 -7.43
C LYS A 55 14.52 -11.95 -8.16
N VAL A 56 14.16 -10.69 -7.96
CA VAL A 56 14.92 -9.54 -8.44
C VAL A 56 15.38 -8.72 -7.24
N THR A 57 16.67 -8.43 -7.17
CA THR A 57 17.25 -7.49 -6.20
C THR A 57 17.82 -6.29 -6.94
N ILE A 58 17.38 -5.09 -6.57
CA ILE A 58 17.90 -3.84 -7.12
C ILE A 58 18.65 -3.13 -6.00
N LEU A 59 19.96 -2.97 -6.17
CA LEU A 59 20.85 -2.24 -5.28
C LEU A 59 21.06 -0.85 -5.89
N SER A 60 20.22 0.11 -5.49
CA SER A 60 20.16 1.45 -6.10
C SER A 60 21.46 2.25 -5.92
N ASN A 61 22.13 2.08 -4.78
CA ASN A 61 23.38 2.80 -4.47
C ASN A 61 24.54 2.36 -5.37
N ASP A 62 24.55 1.09 -5.78
CA ASP A 62 25.61 0.50 -6.61
C ASP A 62 25.24 0.39 -8.09
N TYR A 63 24.01 0.80 -8.44
CA TYR A 63 23.39 0.63 -9.75
C TYR A 63 23.42 -0.83 -10.24
N VAL A 64 23.27 -1.79 -9.31
CA VAL A 64 23.29 -3.23 -9.61
C VAL A 64 21.87 -3.77 -9.62
N ILE A 65 21.54 -4.54 -10.67
CA ILE A 65 20.34 -5.38 -10.70
C ILE A 65 20.79 -6.83 -10.73
N ARG A 66 20.23 -7.61 -9.80
CA ARG A 66 20.43 -9.05 -9.71
C ARG A 66 19.13 -9.77 -10.02
N LEU A 67 19.19 -10.68 -10.98
CA LEU A 67 18.12 -11.60 -11.32
C LEU A 67 18.51 -12.99 -10.79
N THR A 68 17.64 -13.61 -10.02
CA THR A 68 17.85 -14.93 -9.45
C THR A 68 16.68 -15.82 -9.84
N ASN A 69 16.98 -16.95 -10.49
CA ASN A 69 16.02 -17.99 -10.80
C ASN A 69 16.46 -19.27 -10.12
N THR A 70 15.70 -19.71 -9.13
CA THR A 70 15.95 -20.95 -8.38
C THR A 70 17.38 -20.99 -7.80
N ARG A 71 18.36 -21.57 -8.52
CA ARG A 71 19.76 -21.70 -8.12
C ARG A 71 20.72 -20.76 -8.87
N ASP A 72 20.30 -20.24 -10.01
CA ASP A 72 21.14 -19.39 -10.85
C ASP A 72 20.89 -17.92 -10.52
N SER A 73 21.97 -17.14 -10.47
CA SER A 73 21.89 -15.72 -10.19
C SER A 73 22.89 -14.95 -11.04
N VAL A 74 22.40 -13.91 -11.70
CA VAL A 74 23.21 -12.97 -12.47
C VAL A 74 23.05 -11.59 -11.88
N ALA A 75 24.16 -10.88 -11.66
CA ALA A 75 24.18 -9.52 -11.16
C ALA A 75 25.05 -8.66 -12.07
N GLU A 76 24.49 -7.56 -12.53
CA GLU A 76 25.16 -6.65 -13.46
C GLU A 76 24.96 -5.20 -13.03
N LYS A 77 25.96 -4.36 -13.36
CA LYS A 77 25.88 -2.91 -13.19
C LYS A 77 25.26 -2.28 -14.42
N TYR A 78 24.34 -1.34 -14.20
CA TYR A 78 23.65 -0.61 -15.26
C TYR A 78 23.88 0.89 -15.13
N ASP A 79 23.50 1.62 -16.18
CA ASP A 79 23.47 3.07 -16.14
C ASP A 79 22.49 3.55 -15.06
N LYS A 80 22.89 4.59 -14.32
CA LYS A 80 22.09 5.18 -13.25
C LYS A 80 20.65 5.50 -13.69
N VAL A 81 20.47 6.05 -14.89
CA VAL A 81 19.15 6.44 -15.40
C VAL A 81 18.28 5.20 -15.57
N PHE A 82 18.82 4.12 -16.12
CA PHE A 82 18.07 2.87 -16.28
C PHE A 82 17.62 2.30 -14.93
N VAL A 83 18.52 2.29 -13.93
CA VAL A 83 18.17 1.82 -12.59
C VAL A 83 17.11 2.72 -11.96
N GLU A 84 17.20 4.05 -12.12
CA GLU A 84 16.19 4.99 -11.64
C GLU A 84 14.82 4.75 -12.28
N ASP A 85 14.77 4.47 -13.58
CA ASP A 85 13.54 4.17 -14.30
C ASP A 85 12.92 2.83 -13.86
N VAL A 86 13.75 1.80 -13.62
CA VAL A 86 13.31 0.53 -12.99
C VAL A 86 12.72 0.78 -11.61
N LEU A 87 13.42 1.55 -10.77
CA LEU A 87 12.98 1.86 -9.41
C LEU A 87 11.67 2.65 -9.40
N LYS A 88 11.50 3.56 -10.36
CA LYS A 88 10.25 4.31 -10.55
C LYS A 88 9.08 3.35 -10.77
N ALA A 89 9.21 2.40 -11.70
CA ALA A 89 8.17 1.41 -11.96
C ALA A 89 7.85 0.56 -10.72
N VAL A 90 8.88 0.13 -9.97
CA VAL A 90 8.70 -0.64 -8.72
C VAL A 90 7.95 0.17 -7.66
N LYS A 91 8.31 1.44 -7.47
CA LYS A 91 7.68 2.34 -6.49
C LYS A 91 6.23 2.65 -6.86
N GLU A 92 5.98 2.94 -8.13
CA GLU A 92 4.63 3.20 -8.65
C GLU A 92 3.71 1.99 -8.42
N GLU A 93 4.18 0.78 -8.74
CA GLU A 93 3.39 -0.43 -8.52
C GLU A 93 3.17 -0.72 -7.02
N LYS A 94 4.20 -0.56 -6.18
CA LYS A 94 4.05 -0.69 -4.71
C LYS A 94 3.00 0.30 -4.18
N HIS A 95 3.04 1.54 -4.64
CA HIS A 95 2.10 2.57 -4.23
C HIS A 95 0.68 2.24 -4.68
N ARG A 96 0.49 1.87 -5.95
CA ARG A 96 -0.81 1.43 -6.50
C ARG A 96 -1.42 0.29 -5.70
N ARG A 97 -0.62 -0.74 -5.34
CA ARG A 97 -1.10 -1.86 -4.51
C ARG A 97 -1.48 -1.42 -3.10
N MET A 98 -0.74 -0.47 -2.55
CA MET A 98 -1.03 0.09 -1.23
C MET A 98 -2.35 0.89 -1.23
N GLU A 99 -2.61 1.70 -2.26
CA GLU A 99 -3.87 2.44 -2.40
C GLU A 99 -5.09 1.52 -2.36
N LEU A 100 -5.04 0.39 -3.08
CA LEU A 100 -6.12 -0.60 -3.07
C LEU A 100 -6.40 -1.19 -1.67
N VAL A 101 -5.36 -1.32 -0.84
CA VAL A 101 -5.50 -1.81 0.54
C VAL A 101 -6.04 -0.71 1.45
N TYR A 102 -5.58 0.54 1.28
CA TYR A 102 -6.03 1.67 2.07
C TYR A 102 -7.53 1.93 1.95
N ASP A 103 -8.10 1.84 0.75
CA ASP A 103 -9.54 2.04 0.55
C ASP A 103 -10.37 0.99 1.32
N SER A 104 -9.91 -0.26 1.31
CA SER A 104 -10.55 -1.37 2.03
C SER A 104 -10.49 -1.19 3.55
N ILE A 105 -9.32 -0.77 4.07
CA ILE A 105 -9.13 -0.50 5.50
C ILE A 105 -9.98 0.70 5.93
N THR A 106 -9.97 1.79 5.17
CA THR A 106 -10.75 3.00 5.46
C THR A 106 -12.24 2.68 5.57
N ASN A 107 -12.81 1.98 4.59
CA ASN A 107 -14.22 1.58 4.61
C ASN A 107 -14.53 0.67 5.81
N SER A 108 -13.60 -0.23 6.17
CA SER A 108 -13.77 -1.10 7.34
C SER A 108 -13.76 -0.30 8.65
N ILE A 109 -12.88 0.68 8.80
CA ILE A 109 -12.81 1.57 9.96
C ILE A 109 -14.06 2.44 10.07
N GLU A 110 -14.52 3.02 8.96
CA GLU A 110 -15.74 3.84 8.91
C GLU A 110 -16.97 3.05 9.37
N LYS A 111 -17.15 1.82 8.87
CA LYS A 111 -18.24 0.94 9.31
C LYS A 111 -18.15 0.55 10.78
N MET A 112 -16.94 0.34 11.29
CA MET A 112 -16.75 0.07 12.72
C MET A 112 -17.11 1.30 13.57
N ALA A 113 -16.72 2.49 13.14
CA ALA A 113 -17.07 3.74 13.82
C ALA A 113 -18.58 3.99 13.83
N GLU A 114 -19.26 3.77 12.69
CA GLU A 114 -20.71 3.90 12.58
C GLU A 114 -21.45 2.94 13.51
N ARG A 115 -21.06 1.66 13.53
CA ARG A 115 -21.64 0.66 14.44
C ARG A 115 -21.45 1.05 15.90
N LEU A 116 -20.24 1.49 16.26
CA LEU A 116 -19.96 1.93 17.62
C LEU A 116 -20.83 3.13 18.01
N HIS A 117 -20.99 4.10 17.12
CA HIS A 117 -21.84 5.26 17.35
C HIS A 117 -23.30 4.87 17.59
N ASN A 118 -23.85 3.99 16.75
CA ASN A 118 -25.24 3.52 16.89
C ASN A 118 -25.42 2.75 18.21
N THR A 119 -24.49 1.87 18.57
CA THR A 119 -24.55 1.14 19.86
C THR A 119 -24.53 2.09 21.06
N LEU A 120 -23.72 3.16 21.02
CA LEU A 120 -23.67 4.14 22.10
C LEU A 120 -24.97 4.95 22.21
N ILE A 121 -25.60 5.31 21.09
CA ILE A 121 -26.91 5.97 21.08
C ILE A 121 -27.97 5.05 21.68
N GLU A 122 -28.11 3.83 21.17
CA GLU A 122 -29.10 2.85 21.64
C GLU A 122 -28.93 2.55 23.13
N SER A 123 -27.68 2.39 23.60
CA SER A 123 -27.40 2.17 25.02
C SER A 123 -27.83 3.36 25.89
N ASN A 124 -27.58 4.59 25.43
CA ASN A 124 -27.95 5.81 26.15
C ASN A 124 -29.47 6.03 26.17
N GLU A 125 -30.18 5.65 25.10
CA GLU A 125 -31.64 5.67 25.08
C GLU A 125 -32.24 4.67 26.08
N GLN A 126 -31.69 3.45 26.15
CA GLN A 126 -32.11 2.43 27.11
C GLN A 126 -31.84 2.85 28.57
N GLU A 127 -30.70 3.48 28.85
CA GLU A 127 -30.40 4.03 30.18
C GLU A 127 -31.38 5.15 30.55
N ASN A 128 -31.65 6.09 29.64
CA ASN A 128 -32.63 7.15 29.87
C ASN A 128 -34.04 6.61 30.11
N GLU A 129 -34.45 5.56 29.40
CA GLU A 129 -35.74 4.92 29.62
C GLU A 129 -35.82 4.24 31.00
N LYS A 130 -34.75 3.58 31.44
CA LYS A 130 -34.66 3.02 32.81
C LYS A 130 -34.76 4.09 33.88
N VAL A 131 -34.06 5.22 33.72
CA VAL A 131 -34.14 6.35 34.66
C VAL A 131 -35.59 6.86 34.78
N ARG A 132 -36.27 7.08 33.66
CA ARG A 132 -37.67 7.53 33.66
C ARG A 132 -38.64 6.55 34.34
N ARG A 133 -38.43 5.24 34.16
CA ARG A 133 -39.26 4.22 34.83
C ARG A 133 -39.05 4.23 36.34
N LEU A 134 -37.80 4.34 36.80
CA LEU A 134 -37.48 4.45 38.23
C LEU A 134 -38.06 5.73 38.85
N GLU A 135 -38.00 6.86 38.14
CA GLU A 135 -38.64 8.10 38.58
C GLU A 135 -40.16 7.97 38.70
N ALA A 136 -40.82 7.28 37.76
CA ALA A 136 -42.27 7.05 37.80
C ALA A 136 -42.70 6.12 38.96
N GLU A 137 -41.93 5.06 39.25
CA GLU A 137 -42.17 4.15 40.39
C GLU A 137 -42.05 4.89 41.73
N HIS A 138 -41.03 5.74 41.88
CA HIS A 138 -40.83 6.54 43.09
C HIS A 138 -42.01 7.50 43.37
N VAL A 139 -42.63 8.05 42.32
CA VAL A 139 -43.80 8.93 42.44
C VAL A 139 -45.07 8.14 42.79
N SER A 140 -45.20 6.88 42.34
CA SER A 140 -46.35 6.05 42.71
C SER A 140 -46.32 5.62 44.17
N ASP A 141 -45.16 5.27 44.73
CA ASP A 141 -45.06 4.82 46.13
C ASP A 141 -45.36 5.95 47.13
N GLN A 142 -45.07 7.21 46.79
CA GLN A 142 -45.42 8.36 47.63
C GLN A 142 -46.93 8.66 47.67
N LYS A 143 -47.72 8.21 46.69
CA LYS A 143 -49.17 8.46 46.65
C LYS A 143 -50.01 7.46 47.44
N VAL A 144 -49.45 6.35 47.90
CA VAL A 144 -50.20 5.28 48.60
C VAL A 144 -50.26 5.49 50.13
N ASN A 145 -49.52 6.46 50.67
CA ASN A 145 -49.58 6.83 52.09
C ASN A 145 -50.46 8.07 52.33
N PHE A 146 -51.79 7.93 52.20
CA PHE A 146 -52.78 8.86 52.75
C PHE A 146 -54.04 8.13 53.22
#